data_AF-A0A7Y4T5R9-F1
#
_entry.id   AF-A0A7Y4T5R9-F1
#
_cell.length_a   1.000
_cell.length_b   1.000
_cell.length_c   1.000
_cell.angle_alpha   90.00
_cell.angle_beta   90.00
_cell.angle_gamma   90.00
#
_symmetry.space_group_name_H-M   'P 1'
#
loop_
_entity.id
_entity.type
_entity.pdbx_description
1 polymer ?
#
loop_
_entity_poly.entity_id
_entity_poly.type
_entity_poly.pdbx_seq_one_letter_code
_entity_poly.pdbx_strand_id
1 'polypeptide(L)' 'MRIQAIGVGLDPTIRLMHDLANKKRENLVFDLMEPLRAVVDREILELVRNETFSAKDFAVTKEGSVC' A
#
# COMPACT_ATOMS: atom_id res chain seq x y z
N MET A 1 1.23 2.34 -7.14
CA MET A 1 1.91 1.70 -8.30
C MET A 1 1.05 1.56 -9.55
N ARG A 2 -0.29 1.47 -9.47
CA ARG A 2 -1.17 1.28 -10.64
C ARG A 2 -1.01 2.32 -11.75
N ILE A 3 -1.08 3.61 -11.40
CA ILE A 3 -0.96 4.71 -12.38
C ILE A 3 0.38 4.60 -13.13
N GLN A 4 1.46 4.32 -12.41
CA GLN A 4 2.78 4.14 -12.99
C GLN A 4 2.82 2.92 -13.92
N ALA A 5 2.29 1.78 -13.50
CA ALA A 5 2.27 0.55 -14.28
C ALA A 5 1.52 0.76 -15.62
N ILE A 6 0.34 1.38 -15.58
CA ILE A 6 -0.43 1.72 -16.79
C ILE A 6 0.34 2.72 -17.65
N GLY A 7 0.95 3.74 -17.03
CA GLY A 7 1.71 4.78 -17.72
C GLY A 7 2.92 4.25 -18.50
N VAL A 8 3.52 3.13 -18.08
CA VAL A 8 4.61 2.46 -18.80
C VAL A 8 4.15 1.32 -19.72
N GLY A 9 2.83 1.13 -19.87
CA GLY A 9 2.24 0.12 -20.75
C GLY A 9 2.21 -1.30 -20.16
N LEU A 10 2.40 -1.46 -18.86
CA LEU A 10 2.23 -2.76 -18.20
C LEU A 10 0.75 -3.03 -17.94
N ASP A 11 0.33 -4.28 -18.15
CA ASP A 11 -0.99 -4.74 -17.74
C ASP A 11 -0.98 -5.03 -16.22
N PRO A 12 -1.73 -4.25 -15.42
CA PRO A 12 -1.73 -4.38 -13.96
C PRO A 12 -2.38 -5.69 -13.46
N THR A 13 -3.06 -6.44 -14.34
CA THR A 13 -3.73 -7.70 -14.01
C THR A 13 -2.80 -8.92 -14.10
N ILE A 14 -1.62 -8.77 -14.73
CA ILE A 14 -0.60 -9.82 -14.82
C ILE A 14 -0.11 -10.20 -13.42
N ARG A 15 0.31 -11.46 -13.27
CA ARG A 15 0.73 -12.04 -11.99
C ARG A 15 2.17 -12.52 -12.12
N LEU A 16 3.01 -12.17 -11.14
CA LEU A 16 4.36 -12.71 -11.04
C LEU A 16 4.58 -13.46 -9.73
N MET A 17 4.19 -12.88 -8.58
CA MET A 17 4.41 -13.49 -7.26
C MET A 17 3.13 -13.61 -6.41
N HIS A 18 2.28 -12.58 -6.37
CA HIS A 18 1.03 -12.64 -5.61
C HIS A 18 -0.04 -13.47 -6.32
N ASP A 19 -0.16 -14.76 -5.96
CA ASP A 19 -1.32 -15.57 -6.31
C ASP A 19 -2.43 -15.41 -5.26
N LEU A 20 -3.10 -14.26 -5.30
CA LEU A 20 -4.36 -14.10 -4.60
C LEU A 20 -5.42 -14.85 -5.42
N ALA A 21 -6.07 -15.84 -4.81
CA ALA A 21 -7.17 -16.64 -5.36
C ALA A 21 -8.34 -15.82 -5.96
N ASN A 22 -8.33 -14.49 -5.77
CA ASN A 22 -9.26 -13.56 -6.38
C ASN A 22 -8.78 -13.07 -7.76
N LYS A 23 -9.54 -13.40 -8.80
CA LYS A 23 -9.30 -13.03 -10.21
C LYS A 23 -9.50 -11.54 -10.55
N LYS A 24 -9.94 -10.72 -9.59
CA LYS A 24 -10.34 -9.31 -9.80
C LYS A 24 -9.34 -8.27 -9.30
N ARG A 25 -8.15 -8.67 -8.85
CA ARG A 25 -7.17 -7.75 -8.24
C ARG A 25 -6.03 -7.43 -9.22
N GLU A 26 -5.53 -6.20 -9.12
CA GLU A 26 -4.37 -5.69 -9.84
C GLU A 26 -3.09 -6.28 -9.24
N ASN A 27 -2.83 -7.55 -9.52
CA ASN A 27 -1.82 -8.32 -8.81
C ASN A 27 -0.39 -7.82 -9.08
N LEU A 28 -0.10 -7.34 -10.29
CA LEU A 28 1.19 -6.75 -10.61
C LEU A 28 1.45 -5.48 -9.77
N VAL A 29 0.41 -4.73 -9.43
CA VAL A 29 0.55 -3.53 -8.58
C VAL A 29 1.02 -3.92 -7.18
N PHE A 30 0.53 -5.03 -6.63
CA PHE A 30 1.01 -5.57 -5.35
C PHE A 30 2.44 -6.10 -5.46
N ASP A 31 2.76 -6.85 -6.51
CA ASP A 31 4.12 -7.33 -6.78
C ASP A 31 5.12 -6.16 -6.85
N LEU A 32 4.77 -5.08 -7.55
CA LEU A 32 5.61 -3.89 -7.69
C LEU A 32 5.70 -3.06 -6.40
N MET A 33 4.77 -3.21 -5.46
CA MET A 33 4.83 -2.51 -4.16
C MET A 33 5.80 -3.18 -3.19
N GLU A 34 6.01 -4.49 -3.25
CA GLU A 34 6.80 -5.23 -2.25
C GLU A 34 8.22 -4.66 -2.03
N PRO A 35 9.01 -4.34 -3.08
CA PRO A 35 10.34 -3.78 -2.87
C PRO A 35 10.34 -2.42 -2.17
N LEU A 36 9.25 -1.66 -2.27
CA LEU A 36 9.12 -0.35 -1.64
C LEU A 36 8.52 -0.38 -0.24
N ARG A 37 8.00 -1.53 0.23
CA ARG A 37 7.37 -1.62 1.55
C ARG A 37 8.31 -1.24 2.68
N ALA A 38 9.55 -1.73 2.65
CA ALA A 38 10.54 -1.40 3.67
C ALA A 38 10.87 0.10 3.72
N VAL A 39 10.76 0.81 2.58
CA VAL A 39 10.94 2.27 2.54
C VAL A 39 9.79 2.95 3.26
N VAL A 40 8.55 2.59 2.93
CA VAL A 40 7.35 3.16 3.58
C VAL A 40 7.33 2.85 5.08
N ASP A 41 7.68 1.62 5.48
CA ASP A 41 7.75 1.24 6.89
C ASP A 41 8.72 2.13 7.66
N ARG A 42 9.89 2.44 7.08
CA ARG A 42 10.85 3.37 7.70
C ARG A 42 10.26 4.76 7.86
N GLU A 43 9.62 5.32 6.84
CA GLU A 43 8.99 6.65 6.94
C GLU A 43 7.92 6.68 8.04
N ILE A 44 7.10 5.62 8.15
CA ILE A 44 6.10 5.48 9.22
C ILE A 44 6.77 5.46 10.59
N LEU A 45 7.85 4.68 10.75
CA LEU A 45 8.58 4.62 12.02
C LEU A 45 9.20 5.97 12.40
N GLU A 46 9.63 6.78 11.43
CA GLU A 46 10.12 8.13 11.70
C GLU A 46 9.01 9.07 12.16
N LEU A 47 7.82 9.00 11.56
CA LEU A 47 6.65 9.78 11.99
C LEU A 47 6.22 9.42 13.42
N VAL A 48 6.26 8.12 13.76
CA VAL A 48 5.98 7.65 15.12
C VAL A 48 7.05 8.13 16.10
N ARG A 49 8.33 7.97 15.75
CA ARG A 49 9.45 8.40 16.60
C ARG A 49 9.41 9.90 16.90
N ASN A 50 8.98 10.70 15.93
CA ASN A 50 8.91 12.14 16.05
C ASN A 50 7.57 12.63 16.61
N GLU A 51 6.68 11.73 17.06
CA GLU A 51 5.34 12.04 17.56
C GLU A 51 4.57 13.00 16.64
N THR A 52 4.73 12.84 15.32
CA THR A 52 4.20 13.78 14.32
C THR A 52 2.68 13.80 14.28
N PHE A 53 2.05 12.69 14.66
CA PHE A 53 0.60 12.55 14.77
C PHE A 53 0.19 12.17 16.19
N SER A 54 -0.99 12.62 16.59
CA SER A 54 -1.64 12.34 17.85
C SER A 54 -2.94 11.57 17.62
N ALA A 55 -3.55 11.04 18.69
CA ALA A 55 -4.83 10.33 18.58
C ALA A 55 -5.97 11.20 17.99
N LYS A 56 -5.87 12.52 18.03
CA LYS A 56 -6.88 13.43 17.47
C LYS A 56 -6.84 13.50 15.95
N ASP A 57 -5.72 13.08 15.35
CA ASP A 57 -5.51 13.09 13.91
C ASP A 57 -6.12 11.86 13.22
N PHE A 58 -6.70 10.95 14.00
CA PHE A 58 -7.32 9.72 13.51
C PHE A 58 -8.79 9.63 13.94
N ALA A 59 -9.67 9.27 13.01
CA ALA A 59 -11.07 9.00 13.33
C ALA A 59 -11.29 7.52 13.70
N VAL A 60 -11.83 7.26 14.89
CA VAL A 60 -12.19 5.90 15.32
C VAL A 60 -13.51 5.50 14.67
N THR A 61 -13.45 4.48 13.81
CA THR A 61 -14.63 3.86 13.21
C THR A 61 -15.03 2.61 13.99
N LYS A 62 -16.25 2.11 13.77
CA LYS A 62 -16.76 0.88 14.42
C LYS A 62 -15.91 -0.36 14.09
N GLU A 63 -15.13 -0.32 13.01
CA GLU A 63 -14.21 -1.38 12.58
C GLU A 63 -12.78 -1.22 13.13
N GLY A 64 -12.47 -0.16 13.89
CA GLY A 64 -11.14 0.03 14.51
C GLY A 64 -10.30 1.18 13.95
N SER A 65 -10.90 2.11 13.19
CA SER A 65 -10.37 3.36 12.60
C SER A 65 -10.03 3.28 11.12
N VAL A 66 -10.66 4.18 10.33
CA VAL A 66 -10.28 4.59 8.97
C VAL A 66 -10.87 5.98 8.69
N CYS A 67 -10.17 7.06 9.04
CA CYS A 67 -10.04 8.33 8.28
C CYS A 67 -8.73 8.99 8.73
#